data_AF-A0A9D9EPE8-F1
#
_entry.id   AF-A0A9D9EPE8-F1
#
_cell.length_a   1.000
_cell.length_b   1.000
_cell.length_c   1.000
_cell.angle_alpha   90.00
_cell.angle_beta   90.00
_cell.angle_gamma   90.00
#
_symmetry.space_group_name_H-M   'P 1'
#
loop_
_entity.id
_entity.type
_entity.pdbx_description
1 polymer ?
#
loop_
_entity_poly.entity_id
_entity_poly.type
_entity_poly.pdbx_seq_one_letter_code
_entity_poly.pdbx_strand_id
1 'polypeptide(L)'
;MNFKDIHRPYQDGLPDRFTWPFRYCPDQAVRLAAEKVIQHIDSDEGLKAAFSEGKMLGVLVVMTGAGKADDGLLHGLDTENGIFYLAAFSGNAGGRNRISGFVPPIFDTLDPEGHFKKEEAAINAVSEEIERLEGTAALPDEDPGLPVRERIRELKEKRAEQSVRLQEWLFSQYAVRNASGETRSVLDIFADKGLVPPGGTGDCAAPRLLQYAFTHSLEPVSMGEFWYCGEDIAAGPEDPVQEGHSRGRRKGEFCPACSSKCGPLLRWMLTGLDTDNPYAFDDSTVPEILWEDESLMVVSKPAGMLCVPGKDGQKSLVERLPQPCLSVHRLDMDTSGVLLAAKTLRAQSSLQKQFEDRQTGKIYVAVVDNRSGLSEGDSGTID
;
A
#
# COMPACT_ATOMS: atom_id res chain seq x y z
N MET A 1 -6.68 -30.69 5.51
CA MET A 1 -6.89 -29.47 4.71
C MET A 1 -6.84 -29.83 3.25
N ASN A 2 -7.83 -29.42 2.45
CA ASN A 2 -7.82 -29.62 1.00
C ASN A 2 -7.01 -28.45 0.40
N PHE A 3 -5.84 -28.72 -0.15
CA PHE A 3 -4.93 -27.69 -0.70
C PHE A 3 -5.56 -26.85 -1.81
N LYS A 4 -6.66 -27.33 -2.40
CA LYS A 4 -7.45 -26.62 -3.42
C LYS A 4 -8.11 -25.33 -2.94
N ASP A 5 -8.16 -25.09 -1.63
CA ASP A 5 -8.82 -23.91 -1.05
C ASP A 5 -7.82 -22.81 -0.62
N ILE A 6 -6.51 -23.07 -0.64
CA ILE A 6 -5.50 -22.15 -0.07
C ILE A 6 -5.22 -20.94 -0.97
N HIS A 7 -5.46 -21.03 -2.27
CA HIS A 7 -5.54 -19.89 -3.18
C HIS A 7 -6.23 -20.39 -4.44
N ARG A 8 -7.57 -20.45 -4.47
CA ARG A 8 -8.22 -20.44 -5.77
C ARG A 8 -7.88 -19.09 -6.41
N PRO A 9 -7.22 -19.02 -7.59
CA PRO A 9 -7.51 -17.88 -8.45
C PRO A 9 -9.03 -17.87 -8.56
N TYR A 10 -9.69 -16.77 -8.14
CA TYR A 10 -11.14 -16.66 -8.19
C TYR A 10 -11.62 -17.21 -9.55
N GLN A 11 -12.21 -18.40 -9.52
CA GLN A 11 -12.80 -19.06 -10.69
C GLN A 11 -14.21 -18.51 -10.82
N ASP A 12 -14.54 -18.03 -12.01
CA ASP A 12 -15.85 -17.62 -12.51
C ASP A 12 -16.70 -16.79 -11.53
N GLY A 13 -16.50 -15.46 -11.52
CA GLY A 13 -17.37 -14.52 -10.83
C GLY A 13 -16.65 -13.32 -10.23
N LEU A 14 -17.43 -12.31 -9.81
CA LEU A 14 -16.95 -11.22 -8.97
C LEU A 14 -16.78 -11.71 -7.52
N PRO A 15 -15.84 -11.16 -6.74
CA PRO A 15 -15.69 -11.52 -5.33
C PRO A 15 -16.89 -11.05 -4.49
N ASP A 16 -17.23 -11.84 -3.46
CA ASP A 16 -18.35 -11.52 -2.54
C ASP A 16 -18.06 -10.32 -1.63
N ARG A 17 -16.79 -9.98 -1.42
CA ARG A 17 -16.32 -8.90 -0.53
C ARG A 17 -15.26 -8.09 -1.24
N PHE A 18 -15.17 -6.80 -0.94
CA PHE A 18 -14.21 -5.91 -1.58
C PHE A 18 -12.77 -6.30 -1.25
N THR A 19 -11.90 -6.27 -2.25
CA THR A 19 -10.49 -6.63 -2.11
C THR A 19 -9.73 -5.73 -1.14
N TRP A 20 -9.03 -6.34 -0.19
CA TRP A 20 -8.16 -5.65 0.75
C TRP A 20 -6.85 -5.23 0.07
N PRO A 21 -6.61 -3.92 -0.16
CA PRO A 21 -5.59 -3.46 -1.09
C PRO A 21 -4.15 -3.70 -0.61
N PHE A 22 -3.95 -4.05 0.66
CA PHE A 22 -2.63 -4.27 1.24
C PHE A 22 -2.17 -5.72 1.14
N ARG A 23 -3.06 -6.65 0.79
CA ARG A 23 -2.73 -8.07 0.58
C ARG A 23 -3.87 -8.74 -0.17
N TYR A 24 -3.63 -9.09 -1.42
CA TYR A 24 -4.63 -9.71 -2.27
C TYR A 24 -3.99 -10.54 -3.39
N CYS A 25 -4.81 -11.42 -3.97
CA CYS A 25 -4.57 -11.99 -5.29
C CYS A 25 -5.60 -11.35 -6.23
N PRO A 26 -5.20 -10.69 -7.33
CA PRO A 26 -6.16 -10.04 -8.22
C PRO A 26 -7.10 -11.10 -8.81
N ASP A 27 -8.40 -10.83 -8.76
CA ASP A 27 -9.42 -11.64 -9.43
C ASP A 27 -9.37 -11.47 -10.96
N GLN A 28 -10.17 -12.26 -11.68
CA GLN A 28 -10.17 -12.27 -13.14
C GLN A 28 -10.61 -10.93 -13.75
N ALA A 29 -11.58 -10.24 -13.16
CA ALA A 29 -12.05 -8.95 -13.67
C ALA A 29 -10.96 -7.88 -13.52
N VAL A 30 -10.26 -7.87 -12.39
CA VAL A 30 -9.09 -6.99 -12.16
C VAL A 30 -7.96 -7.26 -13.17
N ARG A 31 -7.65 -8.54 -13.43
CA ARG A 31 -6.62 -8.90 -14.44
C ARG A 31 -7.01 -8.45 -15.84
N LEU A 32 -8.25 -8.72 -16.25
CA LEU A 32 -8.76 -8.31 -17.56
C LEU A 32 -8.77 -6.79 -17.71
N ALA A 33 -9.19 -6.05 -16.67
CA ALA A 33 -9.12 -4.60 -16.66
C ALA A 33 -7.68 -4.09 -16.80
N ALA A 34 -6.73 -4.67 -16.07
CA ALA A 34 -5.32 -4.32 -16.17
C ALA A 34 -4.75 -4.59 -17.58
N GLU A 35 -5.08 -5.74 -18.18
CA GLU A 35 -4.70 -6.07 -19.56
C GLU A 35 -5.25 -5.06 -20.56
N LYS A 36 -6.51 -4.66 -20.43
CA LYS A 36 -7.12 -3.61 -21.28
C LYS A 36 -6.44 -2.25 -21.11
N VAL A 37 -6.09 -1.86 -19.89
CA VAL A 37 -5.33 -0.62 -19.64
C VAL A 37 -3.95 -0.68 -20.28
N ILE A 38 -3.25 -1.81 -20.17
CA ILE A 38 -1.95 -2.02 -20.81
C ILE A 38 -2.08 -1.90 -22.33
N GLN A 39 -3.05 -2.58 -22.93
CA GLN A 39 -3.32 -2.52 -24.37
C GLN A 39 -3.63 -1.10 -24.83
N HIS A 40 -4.43 -0.36 -24.05
CA HIS A 40 -4.74 1.03 -24.34
C HIS A 40 -3.47 1.90 -24.38
N ILE A 41 -2.61 1.79 -23.36
CA ILE A 41 -1.35 2.54 -23.32
C ILE A 41 -0.42 2.12 -24.46
N ASP A 42 -0.31 0.83 -24.76
CA ASP A 42 0.55 0.32 -25.83
C ASP A 42 0.09 0.75 -27.23
N SER A 43 -1.21 1.01 -27.41
CA SER A 43 -1.79 1.44 -28.69
C SER A 43 -1.65 2.93 -28.98
N ASP A 44 -1.23 3.73 -28.00
CA ASP A 44 -1.08 5.19 -28.12
C ASP A 44 0.37 5.60 -27.81
N GLU A 45 1.10 6.06 -28.83
CA GLU A 45 2.51 6.46 -28.69
C GLU A 45 2.74 7.58 -27.65
N GLY A 46 1.77 8.48 -27.48
CA GLY A 46 1.84 9.55 -26.49
C GLY A 46 1.68 9.04 -25.06
N LEU A 47 0.80 8.05 -24.84
CA LEU A 47 0.67 7.36 -23.57
C LEU A 47 1.88 6.47 -23.31
N LYS A 48 2.31 5.68 -24.30
CA LYS A 48 3.49 4.82 -24.21
C LYS A 48 4.73 5.61 -23.79
N ALA A 49 4.96 6.77 -24.38
CA ALA A 49 6.03 7.68 -24.00
C ALA A 49 5.85 8.26 -22.59
N ALA A 50 4.62 8.62 -22.18
CA ALA A 50 4.36 9.19 -20.86
C ALA A 50 4.56 8.20 -19.70
N PHE A 51 4.39 6.90 -19.96
CA PHE A 51 4.47 5.83 -18.96
C PHE A 51 5.73 4.94 -19.10
N SER A 52 6.61 5.23 -20.06
CA SER A 52 7.77 4.38 -20.41
C SER A 52 8.75 4.17 -19.25
N GLU A 53 8.97 5.19 -18.42
CA GLU A 53 9.94 5.20 -17.30
C GLU A 53 9.53 4.33 -16.09
N GLY A 54 8.37 3.69 -16.15
CA GLY A 54 7.87 2.86 -15.06
C GLY A 54 6.82 3.60 -14.22
N LYS A 55 5.66 2.98 -14.06
CA LYS A 55 4.52 3.57 -13.38
C LYS A 55 3.71 2.55 -12.62
N MET A 56 3.27 2.94 -11.42
CA MET A 56 2.18 2.23 -10.77
C MET A 56 0.86 2.69 -11.37
N LEU A 57 0.14 1.76 -11.98
CA LEU A 57 -1.22 1.89 -12.44
C LEU A 57 -2.16 1.19 -11.46
N GLY A 58 -3.43 1.53 -11.51
CA GLY A 58 -4.46 0.84 -10.75
C GLY A 58 -5.74 0.74 -11.54
N VAL A 59 -6.48 -0.34 -11.28
CA VAL A 59 -7.83 -0.57 -11.78
C VAL A 59 -8.77 -0.81 -10.61
N LEU A 60 -10.00 -0.30 -10.73
CA LEU A 60 -11.09 -0.53 -9.79
C LEU A 60 -12.28 -1.04 -10.59
N VAL A 61 -12.66 -2.29 -10.36
CA VAL A 61 -13.89 -2.87 -10.88
C VAL A 61 -15.05 -2.29 -10.09
N VAL A 62 -16.07 -1.81 -10.80
CA VAL A 62 -17.25 -1.17 -10.22
C VAL A 62 -18.52 -1.69 -10.86
N MET A 63 -19.59 -1.74 -10.07
CA MET A 63 -20.95 -1.89 -10.57
C MET A 63 -21.60 -0.53 -10.71
N THR A 64 -22.45 -0.42 -11.73
CA THR A 64 -23.27 0.78 -11.96
C THR A 64 -24.76 0.42 -11.94
N GLY A 65 -25.57 1.26 -11.30
CA GLY A 65 -27.02 1.20 -11.48
C GLY A 65 -27.39 1.67 -12.89
N ALA A 66 -28.47 1.12 -13.45
CA ALA A 66 -28.96 1.49 -14.78
C ALA A 66 -29.16 3.02 -14.91
N GLY A 67 -28.59 3.63 -15.95
CA GLY A 67 -28.85 5.03 -16.34
C GLY A 67 -27.81 6.07 -15.91
N LYS A 68 -26.58 5.67 -15.56
CA LYS A 68 -25.50 6.63 -15.27
C LYS A 68 -24.95 7.26 -16.56
N ALA A 69 -24.74 8.58 -16.54
CA ALA A 69 -24.09 9.28 -17.66
C ALA A 69 -22.62 8.87 -17.77
N ASP A 70 -22.19 8.50 -18.98
CA ASP A 70 -20.81 8.15 -19.30
C ASP A 70 -19.99 9.45 -19.46
N ASP A 71 -19.08 9.69 -18.53
CA ASP A 71 -18.10 10.78 -18.56
C ASP A 71 -16.82 10.38 -19.31
N GLY A 72 -16.81 9.21 -19.95
CA GLY A 72 -15.68 8.65 -20.69
C GLY A 72 -14.63 7.99 -19.80
N LEU A 73 -14.87 7.84 -18.50
CA LEU A 73 -13.96 7.19 -17.56
C LEU A 73 -14.40 5.78 -17.13
N LEU A 74 -15.66 5.41 -17.41
CA LEU A 74 -16.18 4.07 -17.16
C LEU A 74 -15.94 3.15 -18.36
N HIS A 75 -14.99 2.23 -18.22
CA HIS A 75 -14.64 1.29 -19.28
C HIS A 75 -15.38 -0.04 -19.08
N GLY A 76 -16.02 -0.57 -20.12
CA GLY A 76 -16.82 -1.80 -20.02
C GLY A 76 -15.97 -3.07 -19.83
N LEU A 77 -16.31 -3.89 -18.83
CA LEU A 77 -15.88 -5.29 -18.73
C LEU A 77 -16.98 -6.24 -19.19
N ASP A 78 -18.19 -6.04 -18.67
CA ASP A 78 -19.41 -6.76 -19.02
C ASP A 78 -20.59 -5.81 -18.83
N THR A 79 -20.90 -5.09 -19.91
CA THR A 79 -21.92 -4.05 -19.91
C THR A 79 -23.33 -4.58 -19.78
N GLU A 80 -23.56 -5.86 -20.14
CA GLU A 80 -24.87 -6.50 -20.01
C GLU A 80 -25.23 -6.69 -18.53
N ASN A 81 -24.23 -7.03 -17.70
CA ASN A 81 -24.37 -7.17 -16.25
C ASN A 81 -23.99 -5.89 -15.48
N GLY A 82 -23.72 -4.78 -16.16
CA GLY A 82 -23.42 -3.49 -15.52
C GLY A 82 -22.04 -3.42 -14.85
N ILE A 83 -21.08 -4.24 -15.30
CA ILE A 83 -19.71 -4.33 -14.77
C ILE A 83 -18.76 -3.46 -15.60
N PHE A 84 -18.11 -2.52 -14.92
CA PHE A 84 -17.16 -1.59 -15.51
C PHE A 84 -15.85 -1.57 -14.72
N TYR A 85 -14.85 -0.87 -15.25
CA TYR A 85 -13.64 -0.54 -14.51
C TYR A 85 -13.25 0.93 -14.70
N LEU A 86 -12.63 1.49 -13.66
CA LEU A 86 -11.91 2.75 -13.69
C LEU A 86 -10.40 2.45 -13.77
N ALA A 87 -9.63 3.36 -14.36
CA ALA A 87 -8.18 3.28 -14.43
C ALA A 87 -7.53 4.54 -13.84
N ALA A 88 -6.43 4.38 -13.11
CA ALA A 88 -5.66 5.47 -12.51
C ALA A 88 -4.16 5.20 -12.58
N PHE A 89 -3.37 6.24 -12.35
CA PHE A 89 -1.92 6.15 -12.20
C PHE A 89 -1.43 7.00 -11.03
N SER A 90 -0.29 6.63 -10.45
CA SER A 90 0.28 7.33 -9.30
C SER A 90 0.92 8.67 -9.67
N GLY A 91 0.75 9.75 -8.92
CA GLY A 91 1.43 11.03 -9.17
C GLY A 91 1.15 11.61 -10.57
N ASN A 92 2.22 11.85 -11.36
CA ASN A 92 2.15 12.37 -12.73
C ASN A 92 2.86 11.45 -13.74
N ALA A 93 2.47 11.48 -15.02
CA ALA A 93 3.09 10.75 -16.11
C ALA A 93 3.33 11.68 -17.30
N GLY A 94 4.55 11.70 -17.84
CA GLY A 94 4.96 12.68 -18.86
C GLY A 94 4.68 14.13 -18.46
N GLY A 95 4.92 14.49 -17.18
CA GLY A 95 4.66 15.82 -16.64
C GLY A 95 3.20 16.21 -16.45
N ARG A 96 2.25 15.26 -16.64
CA ARG A 96 0.81 15.50 -16.54
C ARG A 96 0.19 14.64 -15.42
N ASN A 97 -0.75 15.20 -14.67
CA ASN A 97 -1.55 14.46 -13.68
C ASN A 97 -3.00 14.22 -14.14
N ARG A 98 -3.39 14.81 -15.28
CA ARG A 98 -4.65 14.57 -15.99
C ARG A 98 -4.35 14.01 -17.37
N ILE A 99 -4.83 12.80 -17.64
CA ILE A 99 -4.69 12.11 -18.93
C ILE A 99 -6.05 11.50 -19.26
N SER A 100 -6.52 11.68 -20.49
CA SER A 100 -7.81 11.15 -20.95
C SER A 100 -7.89 9.63 -20.73
N GLY A 101 -9.06 9.13 -20.33
CA GLY A 101 -9.28 7.71 -20.02
C GLY A 101 -8.83 7.27 -18.62
N PHE A 102 -8.17 8.15 -17.85
CA PHE A 102 -7.78 7.90 -16.46
C PHE A 102 -8.49 8.84 -15.50
N VAL A 103 -8.82 8.35 -14.31
CA VAL A 103 -9.46 9.18 -13.27
C VAL A 103 -8.55 10.36 -12.89
N PRO A 104 -9.13 11.56 -12.67
CA PRO A 104 -8.37 12.76 -12.32
C PRO A 104 -7.72 12.65 -10.94
N PRO A 105 -6.73 13.53 -10.64
CA PRO A 105 -6.14 13.59 -9.31
C PRO A 105 -7.18 14.09 -8.29
N ILE A 106 -7.05 13.67 -7.03
CA ILE A 106 -7.89 14.16 -5.91
C ILE A 106 -7.73 15.67 -5.75
N PHE A 107 -6.49 16.14 -5.86
CA PHE A 107 -6.13 17.55 -5.86
C PHE A 107 -5.10 17.81 -6.96
N ASP A 108 -5.26 18.90 -7.70
CA ASP A 108 -4.40 19.23 -8.83
C ASP A 108 -3.20 20.08 -8.40
N THR A 109 -2.08 19.41 -8.13
CA THR A 109 -0.82 20.07 -7.75
C THR A 109 -0.05 20.66 -8.94
N LEU A 110 -0.50 20.43 -10.18
CA LEU A 110 0.19 20.90 -11.38
C LEU A 110 -0.45 22.12 -12.03
N ASP A 111 -1.56 22.63 -11.47
CA ASP A 111 -2.15 23.90 -11.91
C ASP A 111 -1.14 25.05 -11.77
N PRO A 112 -0.64 25.64 -12.88
CA PRO A 112 0.32 26.73 -12.85
C PRO A 112 -0.18 27.97 -12.11
N GLU A 113 -1.50 28.18 -12.09
CA GLU A 113 -2.14 29.30 -11.38
C GLU A 113 -2.53 28.94 -9.94
N GLY A 114 -2.36 27.68 -9.55
CA GLY A 114 -2.70 27.15 -8.25
C GLY A 114 -1.80 27.68 -7.13
N HIS A 115 -2.35 27.74 -5.91
CA HIS A 115 -1.62 28.16 -4.71
C HIS A 115 -0.35 27.33 -4.49
N PHE A 116 -0.39 26.01 -4.74
CA PHE A 116 0.77 25.14 -4.59
C PHE A 116 1.97 25.62 -5.44
N LYS A 117 1.74 25.89 -6.73
CA LYS A 117 2.81 26.32 -7.66
C LYS A 117 3.35 27.71 -7.34
N LYS A 118 2.50 28.62 -6.87
CA LYS A 118 2.91 29.96 -6.42
C LYS A 118 3.82 29.90 -5.19
N GLU A 119 3.46 29.11 -4.19
CA GLU A 119 4.28 28.92 -2.98
C GLU A 119 5.55 28.10 -3.26
N GLU A 120 5.47 27.07 -4.10
CA GLU A 120 6.63 26.28 -4.55
C GLU A 120 7.67 27.19 -5.25
N ALA A 121 7.22 28.09 -6.13
CA ALA A 121 8.09 29.06 -6.78
C ALA A 121 8.76 30.02 -5.77
N ALA A 122 8.02 30.46 -4.74
CA ALA A 122 8.58 31.31 -3.69
C ALA A 122 9.64 30.58 -2.85
N ILE A 123 9.44 29.29 -2.55
CA ILE A 123 10.42 28.45 -1.85
C ILE A 123 11.66 28.19 -2.72
N ASN A 124 11.47 27.96 -4.02
CA ASN A 124 12.57 27.77 -4.97
C ASN A 124 13.43 29.04 -5.08
N ALA A 125 12.82 30.22 -5.13
CA ALA A 125 13.54 31.50 -5.12
C ALA A 125 14.39 31.69 -3.86
N VAL A 126 13.92 31.23 -2.70
CA VAL A 126 14.73 31.23 -1.46
C VAL A 126 15.89 30.24 -1.56
N SER A 127 15.68 29.07 -2.18
CA SER A 127 16.73 28.07 -2.37
C SER A 127 17.82 28.56 -3.31
N GLU A 128 17.45 29.19 -4.43
CA GLU A 128 18.40 29.81 -5.37
C GLU A 128 19.23 30.91 -4.69
N GLU A 129 18.62 31.71 -3.81
CA GLU A 129 19.34 32.74 -3.06
C GLU A 129 20.34 32.13 -2.04
N ILE A 130 19.97 31.04 -1.38
CA ILE A 130 20.89 30.30 -0.48
C ILE A 130 22.08 29.79 -1.29
N GLU A 131 21.85 29.13 -2.42
CA GLU A 131 22.91 28.59 -3.28
C GLU A 131 23.84 29.69 -3.79
N ARG A 132 23.28 30.85 -4.18
CA ARG A 132 24.05 32.02 -4.60
C ARG A 132 24.96 32.53 -3.47
N LEU A 133 24.42 32.68 -2.26
CA LEU A 133 25.18 33.16 -1.10
C LEU A 133 26.26 32.17 -0.68
N GLU A 134 25.97 30.87 -0.67
CA GLU A 134 26.94 29.81 -0.38
C GLU A 134 28.08 29.78 -1.41
N GLY A 135 27.78 30.02 -2.69
CA GLY A 135 28.79 30.16 -3.74
C GLY A 135 29.69 31.38 -3.57
N THR A 136 29.18 32.49 -3.02
CA THR A 136 29.95 33.72 -2.76
C THR A 136 30.73 33.70 -1.43
N ALA A 137 30.27 32.94 -0.43
CA ALA A 137 30.89 32.83 0.89
C ALA A 137 32.22 32.03 0.92
N ALA A 138 32.68 31.55 -0.24
CA ALA A 138 34.00 30.92 -0.41
C ALA A 138 35.17 31.93 -0.44
N LEU A 139 34.90 33.24 -0.43
CA LEU A 139 35.91 34.30 -0.33
C LEU A 139 36.12 34.72 1.15
N PRO A 140 37.36 34.96 1.60
CA PRO A 140 37.66 35.29 2.99
C PRO A 140 37.00 36.60 3.42
N ASP A 141 36.41 36.58 4.62
CA ASP A 141 35.66 37.68 5.25
C ASP A 141 36.52 38.97 5.35
N GLU A 142 36.14 40.01 4.58
CA GLU A 142 36.55 41.40 4.81
C GLU A 142 35.28 42.29 4.90
N ASP A 143 34.84 42.58 6.13
CA ASP A 143 33.95 43.71 6.56
C ASP A 143 32.39 43.51 6.58
N PRO A 144 31.57 44.37 7.24
CA PRO A 144 31.01 44.23 8.60
C PRO A 144 29.47 44.31 8.64
N GLY A 145 28.78 43.84 7.59
CA GLY A 145 27.33 43.61 7.59
C GLY A 145 26.98 42.28 8.28
N LEU A 146 25.70 42.01 8.55
CA LEU A 146 25.20 40.69 8.99
C LEU A 146 26.02 39.60 8.29
N PRO A 147 26.81 38.78 9.01
CA PRO A 147 27.73 37.86 8.37
C PRO A 147 26.98 37.03 7.35
N VAL A 148 27.52 36.82 6.15
CA VAL A 148 26.85 36.07 5.07
C VAL A 148 26.32 34.71 5.60
N ARG A 149 27.04 34.12 6.55
CA ARG A 149 26.65 32.91 7.29
C ARG A 149 25.35 33.05 8.09
N GLU A 150 25.16 34.17 8.77
CA GLU A 150 23.92 34.46 9.51
C GLU A 150 22.75 34.65 8.56
N ARG A 151 22.96 35.31 7.43
CA ARG A 151 21.93 35.44 6.38
C ARG A 151 21.52 34.09 5.78
N ILE A 152 22.49 33.22 5.50
CA ILE A 152 22.22 31.85 5.03
C ILE A 152 21.40 31.08 6.07
N ARG A 153 21.71 31.21 7.38
CA ARG A 153 20.95 30.58 8.46
C ARG A 153 19.49 31.04 8.46
N GLU A 154 19.24 32.35 8.43
CA GLU A 154 17.88 32.92 8.38
C GLU A 154 17.08 32.41 7.17
N LEU A 155 17.71 32.37 5.99
CA LEU A 155 17.05 31.88 4.78
C LEU A 155 16.74 30.39 4.85
N LYS A 156 17.62 29.58 5.44
CA LYS A 156 17.36 28.14 5.67
C LYS A 156 16.19 27.92 6.63
N GLU A 157 16.12 28.70 7.72
CA GLU A 157 15.00 28.67 8.66
C GLU A 157 13.68 29.07 7.98
N LYS A 158 13.69 30.20 7.24
CA LYS A 158 12.54 30.65 6.46
C LYS A 158 12.08 29.61 5.44
N ARG A 159 13.01 29.02 4.68
CA ARG A 159 12.70 27.96 3.71
C ARG A 159 12.05 26.76 4.39
N ALA A 160 12.60 26.32 5.52
CA ALA A 160 12.05 25.18 6.26
C ALA A 160 10.63 25.46 6.77
N GLU A 161 10.38 26.64 7.34
CA GLU A 161 9.05 27.08 7.78
C GLU A 161 8.05 27.12 6.61
N GLN A 162 8.43 27.71 5.48
CA GLN A 162 7.59 27.76 4.27
C GLN A 162 7.27 26.36 3.73
N SER A 163 8.26 25.46 3.68
CA SER A 163 8.05 24.08 3.24
C SER A 163 7.09 23.31 4.15
N VAL A 164 7.24 23.43 5.47
CA VAL A 164 6.34 22.79 6.44
C VAL A 164 4.91 23.32 6.26
N ARG A 165 4.75 24.64 6.21
CA ARG A 165 3.44 25.28 6.05
C ARG A 165 2.77 24.89 4.73
N LEU A 166 3.53 24.87 3.63
CA LEU A 166 3.01 24.46 2.32
C LEU A 166 2.59 23.00 2.33
N GLN A 167 3.36 22.12 2.97
CA GLN A 167 3.05 20.69 3.07
C GLN A 167 1.79 20.44 3.91
N GLU A 168 1.64 21.09 5.06
CA GLU A 168 0.43 21.02 5.89
C GLU A 168 -0.80 21.52 5.14
N TRP A 169 -0.68 22.69 4.49
CA TRP A 169 -1.73 23.21 3.63
C TRP A 169 -2.07 22.21 2.52
N LEU A 170 -1.08 21.64 1.83
CA LEU A 170 -1.31 20.67 0.76
C LEU A 170 -2.14 19.48 1.26
N PHE A 171 -1.75 18.86 2.38
CA PHE A 171 -2.48 17.72 2.92
C PHE A 171 -3.89 18.06 3.42
N SER A 172 -4.13 19.32 3.81
CA SER A 172 -5.49 19.79 4.09
C SER A 172 -6.39 19.83 2.84
N GLN A 173 -5.81 20.01 1.64
CA GLN A 173 -6.57 20.07 0.38
C GLN A 173 -6.97 18.68 -0.14
N TYR A 174 -6.24 17.62 0.23
CA TYR A 174 -6.59 16.24 -0.09
C TYR A 174 -7.73 15.75 0.82
N ALA A 175 -8.95 16.22 0.56
CA ALA A 175 -10.16 15.75 1.22
C ALA A 175 -10.71 14.49 0.53
N VAL A 176 -10.78 13.39 1.27
CA VAL A 176 -11.23 12.09 0.76
C VAL A 176 -12.49 11.61 1.46
N ARG A 177 -13.33 10.90 0.71
CA ARG A 177 -14.56 10.27 1.21
C ARG A 177 -14.30 8.81 1.58
N ASN A 178 -14.94 8.32 2.64
CA ASN A 178 -15.01 6.88 2.93
C ASN A 178 -16.29 6.25 2.36
N ALA A 179 -16.40 4.92 2.41
CA ALA A 179 -17.55 4.20 1.90
C ALA A 179 -18.86 4.51 2.67
N SER A 180 -18.78 4.85 3.96
CA SER A 180 -19.92 5.37 4.74
C SER A 180 -20.38 6.77 4.31
N GLY A 181 -19.60 7.45 3.47
CA GLY A 181 -19.92 8.74 2.90
C GLY A 181 -19.38 9.96 3.67
N GLU A 182 -18.58 9.74 4.72
CA GLU A 182 -17.92 10.79 5.50
C GLU A 182 -16.68 11.33 4.78
N THR A 183 -16.34 12.60 5.00
CA THR A 183 -15.18 13.25 4.36
C THR A 183 -14.19 13.76 5.40
N ARG A 184 -12.88 13.54 5.17
CA ARG A 184 -11.78 14.06 5.98
C ARG A 184 -10.57 14.39 5.12
N SER A 185 -9.72 15.30 5.59
CA SER A 185 -8.45 15.57 4.94
C SER A 185 -7.40 14.49 5.25
N VAL A 186 -6.40 14.34 4.37
CA VAL A 186 -5.23 13.50 4.65
C VAL A 186 -4.54 13.92 5.95
N LEU A 187 -4.49 15.23 6.23
CA LEU A 187 -3.90 15.75 7.46
C LEU A 187 -4.59 15.20 8.71
N ASP A 188 -5.93 15.25 8.75
CA ASP A 188 -6.72 14.77 9.90
C ASP A 188 -6.59 13.26 10.09
N ILE A 189 -6.61 12.49 8.99
CA ILE A 189 -6.53 11.02 9.02
C ILE A 189 -5.21 10.55 9.66
N PHE A 190 -4.11 11.24 9.38
CA PHE A 190 -2.80 10.89 9.95
C PHE A 190 -2.64 11.42 11.37
N ALA A 191 -3.19 12.60 11.68
CA ALA A 191 -3.16 13.20 13.02
C ALA A 191 -3.81 12.29 14.08
N ASP A 192 -4.90 11.59 13.75
CA ASP A 192 -5.55 10.60 14.64
C ASP A 192 -4.61 9.46 15.08
N LYS A 193 -3.54 9.21 14.33
CA LYS A 193 -2.51 8.21 14.63
C LYS A 193 -1.22 8.82 15.17
N GLY A 194 -1.18 10.12 15.40
CA GLY A 194 0.04 10.84 15.77
C GLY A 194 1.11 10.80 14.69
N LEU A 195 0.71 10.70 13.41
CA LEU A 195 1.61 10.61 12.27
C LEU A 195 1.58 11.89 11.43
N VAL A 196 2.69 12.17 10.75
CA VAL A 196 2.76 13.20 9.70
C VAL A 196 2.67 12.50 8.33
N PRO A 197 1.78 12.93 7.42
CA PRO A 197 1.68 12.28 6.11
C PRO A 197 2.99 12.43 5.31
N PRO A 198 3.51 11.34 4.71
CA PRO A 198 4.66 11.44 3.80
C PRO A 198 4.30 12.16 2.49
N GLY A 199 5.29 12.76 1.83
CA GLY A 199 5.11 13.41 0.53
C GLY A 199 4.46 12.50 -0.54
N GLY A 200 3.50 13.03 -1.28
CA GLY A 200 2.71 12.32 -2.30
C GLY A 200 1.61 11.41 -1.74
N THR A 201 1.27 11.52 -0.45
CA THR A 201 0.07 10.87 0.10
C THR A 201 -1.19 11.43 -0.57
N GLY A 202 -2.09 10.55 -1.01
CA GLY A 202 -3.28 10.92 -1.79
C GLY A 202 -3.10 10.85 -3.31
N ASP A 203 -1.86 10.77 -3.81
CA ASP A 203 -1.58 10.70 -5.25
C ASP A 203 -1.43 9.29 -5.81
N CYS A 204 -1.48 8.25 -4.97
CA CYS A 204 -1.46 6.86 -5.44
C CYS A 204 -2.70 6.53 -6.29
N ALA A 205 -2.62 5.48 -7.11
CA ALA A 205 -3.72 5.09 -7.99
C ALA A 205 -4.95 4.65 -7.17
N ALA A 206 -4.74 3.82 -6.14
CA ALA A 206 -5.81 3.31 -5.28
C ALA A 206 -6.70 4.42 -4.64
N PRO A 207 -6.15 5.45 -3.94
CA PRO A 207 -6.96 6.55 -3.43
C PRO A 207 -7.75 7.31 -4.50
N ARG A 208 -7.15 7.55 -5.68
CA ARG A 208 -7.84 8.26 -6.78
C ARG A 208 -9.06 7.49 -7.28
N LEU A 209 -8.90 6.18 -7.47
CA LEU A 209 -9.98 5.28 -7.90
C LEU A 209 -11.15 5.27 -6.90
N LEU A 210 -10.84 5.05 -5.62
CA LEU A 210 -11.87 5.01 -4.57
C LEU A 210 -12.56 6.36 -4.40
N GLN A 211 -11.78 7.45 -4.41
CA GLN A 211 -12.35 8.79 -4.32
C GLN A 211 -13.32 9.05 -5.47
N TYR A 212 -12.94 8.70 -6.70
CA TYR A 212 -13.81 8.83 -7.87
C TYR A 212 -15.08 8.00 -7.70
N ALA A 213 -14.95 6.74 -7.29
CA ALA A 213 -16.09 5.86 -7.08
C ALA A 213 -17.06 6.43 -6.04
N PHE A 214 -16.57 6.88 -4.89
CA PHE A 214 -17.41 7.40 -3.82
C PHE A 214 -18.06 8.75 -4.13
N THR A 215 -17.40 9.62 -4.91
CA THR A 215 -18.00 10.91 -5.32
C THR A 215 -19.05 10.75 -6.41
N HIS A 216 -18.92 9.71 -7.24
CA HIS A 216 -19.88 9.43 -8.30
C HIS A 216 -20.96 8.45 -7.86
N SER A 217 -20.91 7.88 -6.65
CA SER A 217 -21.82 6.79 -6.22
C SER A 217 -21.71 5.56 -7.13
N LEU A 218 -20.48 5.15 -7.44
CA LEU A 218 -20.17 3.85 -8.02
C LEU A 218 -20.00 2.84 -6.87
N GLU A 219 -20.39 1.59 -7.10
CA GLU A 219 -20.21 0.52 -6.13
C GLU A 219 -18.88 -0.19 -6.41
N PRO A 220 -17.87 -0.05 -5.55
CA PRO A 220 -16.59 -0.73 -5.73
C PRO A 220 -16.73 -2.23 -5.46
N VAL A 221 -16.21 -3.06 -6.38
CA VAL A 221 -16.25 -4.53 -6.25
C VAL A 221 -14.89 -5.10 -5.91
N SER A 222 -13.87 -4.75 -6.68
CA SER A 222 -12.52 -5.24 -6.48
C SER A 222 -11.49 -4.32 -7.12
N MET A 223 -10.25 -4.40 -6.66
CA MET A 223 -9.20 -3.53 -7.17
C MET A 223 -7.85 -4.21 -7.23
N GLY A 224 -6.98 -3.66 -8.08
CA GLY A 224 -5.58 -4.03 -8.11
C GLY A 224 -4.72 -2.90 -8.63
N GLU A 225 -3.54 -2.76 -8.04
CA GLU A 225 -2.47 -1.91 -8.54
C GLU A 225 -1.41 -2.77 -9.21
N PHE A 226 -0.91 -2.36 -10.36
CA PHE A 226 0.09 -3.10 -11.13
C PHE A 226 1.11 -2.18 -11.77
N TRP A 227 2.28 -2.74 -12.03
CA TRP A 227 3.37 -2.01 -12.65
C TRP A 227 3.26 -2.00 -14.17
N TYR A 228 3.50 -0.85 -14.77
CA TYR A 228 3.70 -0.69 -16.20
C TYR A 228 5.09 -0.12 -16.45
N CYS A 229 5.79 -0.60 -17.48
CA CYS A 229 7.04 -0.02 -17.96
C CYS A 229 7.19 -0.23 -19.47
N GLY A 230 8.06 0.57 -20.10
CA GLY A 230 8.48 0.36 -21.48
C GLY A 230 9.32 -0.91 -21.65
N GLU A 231 9.44 -1.38 -22.89
CA GLU A 231 10.17 -2.62 -23.25
C GLU A 231 11.64 -2.58 -22.81
N ASP A 232 12.27 -1.40 -22.85
CA ASP A 232 13.70 -1.21 -22.52
C ASP A 232 14.01 -1.24 -21.00
N ILE A 233 12.98 -1.18 -20.15
CA ILE A 233 13.12 -1.21 -18.67
C ILE A 233 12.77 -2.61 -18.12
N ALA A 234 12.28 -3.52 -18.97
CA ALA A 234 11.95 -4.88 -18.56
C ALA A 234 13.22 -5.68 -18.22
N ALA A 235 13.52 -5.76 -16.92
CA ALA A 235 14.54 -6.62 -16.30
C ALA A 235 16.00 -6.39 -16.76
N GLY A 236 16.64 -5.35 -16.22
CA GLY A 236 18.10 -5.30 -16.11
C GLY A 236 18.62 -6.26 -15.02
N PRO A 237 19.84 -6.80 -15.16
CA PRO A 237 20.40 -7.80 -14.24
C PRO A 237 20.55 -7.26 -12.81
N GLU A 238 20.60 -8.21 -11.86
CA GLU A 238 20.75 -8.05 -10.41
C GLU A 238 22.00 -7.25 -10.01
N ASP A 239 22.02 -5.94 -10.22
CA ASP A 239 23.04 -5.08 -9.62
C ASP A 239 22.71 -4.89 -8.12
N PRO A 240 23.58 -5.22 -7.15
CA PRO A 240 23.24 -5.19 -5.72
C PRO A 240 23.08 -3.80 -5.08
N VAL A 241 23.35 -2.68 -5.78
CA VAL A 241 23.70 -1.40 -5.09
C VAL A 241 22.65 -0.27 -5.16
N GLN A 242 21.48 -0.43 -5.79
CA GLN A 242 20.40 0.59 -5.73
C GLN A 242 19.17 0.08 -4.96
N GLU A 243 18.99 0.57 -3.74
CA GLU A 243 17.77 0.40 -2.96
C GLU A 243 16.65 1.30 -3.51
N GLY A 244 15.56 0.71 -4.01
CA GLY A 244 14.39 1.47 -4.49
C GLY A 244 13.20 0.59 -4.84
N HIS A 245 11.98 1.08 -4.57
CA HIS A 245 10.70 0.36 -4.71
C HIS A 245 10.30 0.00 -6.17
N SER A 246 11.10 0.33 -7.18
CA SER A 246 10.83 0.07 -8.60
C SER A 246 11.66 -1.07 -9.20
N ARG A 247 12.64 -1.61 -8.47
CA ARG A 247 13.53 -2.68 -8.98
C ARG A 247 12.82 -4.02 -9.12
N GLY A 248 13.08 -4.71 -10.23
CA GLY A 248 12.62 -6.08 -10.49
C GLY A 248 11.15 -6.23 -10.89
N ARG A 249 10.40 -5.12 -10.94
CA ARG A 249 8.98 -5.16 -11.31
C ARG A 249 8.80 -5.32 -12.81
N ARG A 250 7.95 -6.26 -13.19
CA ARG A 250 7.62 -6.51 -14.59
C ARG A 250 6.32 -5.83 -14.98
N LYS A 251 6.19 -5.50 -16.27
CA LYS A 251 4.95 -5.01 -16.84
C LYS A 251 3.81 -5.99 -16.53
N GLY A 252 2.70 -5.49 -16.00
CA GLY A 252 1.55 -6.27 -15.55
C GLY A 252 1.69 -6.93 -14.16
N GLU A 253 2.80 -6.74 -13.46
CA GLU A 253 3.00 -7.32 -12.13
C GLU A 253 2.19 -6.54 -11.06
N PHE A 254 1.25 -7.23 -10.42
CA PHE A 254 0.42 -6.66 -9.36
C PHE A 254 1.20 -6.45 -8.06
N CYS A 255 0.95 -5.31 -7.42
CA CYS A 255 1.60 -4.88 -6.20
C CYS A 255 0.55 -4.50 -5.14
N PRO A 256 0.79 -4.83 -3.86
CA PRO A 256 0.02 -4.27 -2.76
C PRO A 256 0.20 -2.76 -2.62
N ALA A 257 -0.81 -2.10 -2.07
CA ALA A 257 -0.73 -0.69 -1.69
C ALA A 257 0.37 -0.48 -0.62
N CYS A 258 1.04 0.67 -0.67
CA CYS A 258 2.14 0.96 0.25
C CYS A 258 1.64 1.18 1.70
N SER A 259 2.39 0.65 2.68
CA SER A 259 2.02 0.75 4.09
C SER A 259 2.17 2.17 4.66
N SER A 260 3.11 2.97 4.15
CA SER A 260 3.41 4.30 4.67
C SER A 260 2.41 5.37 4.21
N LYS A 261 2.24 5.55 2.89
CA LYS A 261 1.35 6.60 2.34
C LYS A 261 -0.11 6.15 2.30
N CYS A 262 -0.36 4.93 1.82
CA CYS A 262 -1.71 4.42 1.65
C CYS A 262 -2.27 3.76 2.92
N GLY A 263 -1.43 3.35 3.87
CA GLY A 263 -1.83 2.63 5.08
C GLY A 263 -2.98 3.31 5.85
N PRO A 264 -2.74 4.47 6.48
CA PRO A 264 -3.80 5.20 7.19
C PRO A 264 -4.94 5.63 6.26
N LEU A 265 -4.58 6.11 5.06
CA LEU A 265 -5.52 6.69 4.10
C LEU A 265 -6.56 5.69 3.58
N LEU A 266 -6.13 4.55 3.01
CA LEU A 266 -7.05 3.56 2.47
C LEU A 266 -7.85 2.87 3.57
N ARG A 267 -7.28 2.67 4.77
CA ARG A 267 -8.05 2.15 5.92
C ARG A 267 -9.21 3.09 6.28
N TRP A 268 -8.98 4.40 6.24
CA TRP A 268 -10.05 5.37 6.40
C TRP A 268 -11.06 5.27 5.24
N MET A 269 -10.61 5.32 4.00
CA MET A 269 -11.50 5.31 2.82
C MET A 269 -12.37 4.04 2.73
N LEU A 270 -11.87 2.90 3.19
CA LEU A 270 -12.60 1.63 3.20
C LEU A 270 -13.56 1.49 4.40
N THR A 271 -13.61 2.47 5.32
CA THR A 271 -14.56 2.44 6.43
C THR A 271 -15.99 2.48 5.91
N GLY A 272 -16.79 1.47 6.26
CA GLY A 272 -18.15 1.27 5.76
C GLY A 272 -18.27 0.29 4.59
N LEU A 273 -17.14 -0.20 4.04
CA LEU A 273 -17.13 -1.20 2.98
C LEU A 273 -16.87 -2.59 3.57
N ASP A 274 -17.61 -3.61 3.11
CA ASP A 274 -17.29 -4.98 3.48
C ASP A 274 -16.06 -5.46 2.69
N THR A 275 -14.95 -5.67 3.39
CA THR A 275 -13.66 -6.01 2.77
C THR A 275 -13.15 -7.37 3.22
N ASP A 276 -12.47 -8.11 2.34
CA ASP A 276 -11.84 -9.39 2.68
C ASP A 276 -10.58 -9.28 3.57
N ASN A 277 -10.44 -8.17 4.33
CA ASN A 277 -9.29 -7.89 5.20
C ASN A 277 -8.90 -9.09 6.07
N PRO A 278 -7.76 -9.75 5.79
CA PRO A 278 -7.37 -10.97 6.50
C PRO A 278 -6.88 -10.69 7.94
N TYR A 279 -6.78 -9.42 8.32
CA TYR A 279 -6.32 -8.97 9.63
C TYR A 279 -7.47 -8.54 10.55
N ALA A 280 -8.71 -8.53 10.04
CA ALA A 280 -9.89 -8.17 10.81
C ALA A 280 -10.40 -9.38 11.60
N PHE A 281 -9.90 -9.54 12.82
CA PHE A 281 -10.43 -10.52 13.77
C PHE A 281 -11.36 -9.82 14.75
N ASP A 282 -12.58 -10.32 14.91
CA ASP A 282 -13.46 -9.91 16.01
C ASP A 282 -12.74 -10.12 17.34
N ASP A 283 -12.90 -9.21 18.29
CA ASP A 283 -12.31 -9.30 19.62
C ASP A 283 -12.69 -10.59 20.38
N SER A 284 -13.83 -11.21 20.05
CA SER A 284 -14.27 -12.50 20.57
C SER A 284 -13.70 -13.70 19.81
N THR A 285 -12.91 -13.48 18.75
CA THR A 285 -12.31 -14.57 17.97
C THR A 285 -11.29 -15.31 18.83
N VAL A 286 -11.60 -16.55 19.17
CA VAL A 286 -10.70 -17.49 19.87
C VAL A 286 -10.08 -18.43 18.82
N PRO A 287 -8.74 -18.53 18.76
CA PRO A 287 -8.04 -19.49 17.91
C PRO A 287 -8.45 -20.94 18.20
N GLU A 288 -8.43 -21.79 17.17
CA GLU A 288 -8.71 -23.21 17.34
C GLU A 288 -7.64 -23.90 18.21
N ILE A 289 -8.07 -24.60 19.25
CA ILE A 289 -7.21 -25.36 20.15
C ILE A 289 -7.14 -26.79 19.63
N LEU A 290 -5.96 -27.20 19.16
CA LEU A 290 -5.71 -28.54 18.63
C LEU A 290 -5.47 -29.54 19.76
N TRP A 291 -4.86 -29.10 20.86
CA TRP A 291 -4.56 -29.92 22.01
C TRP A 291 -4.29 -29.07 23.26
N GLU A 292 -4.60 -29.60 24.44
CA GLU A 292 -4.34 -28.94 25.71
C GLU A 292 -4.09 -29.96 26.83
N ASP A 293 -3.11 -29.69 27.69
CA ASP A 293 -2.89 -30.39 28.96
C ASP A 293 -2.62 -29.40 30.12
N GLU A 294 -2.11 -29.88 31.25
CA GLU A 294 -1.76 -29.04 32.40
C GLU A 294 -0.58 -28.09 32.13
N SER A 295 0.28 -28.41 31.17
CA SER A 295 1.55 -27.73 30.92
C SER A 295 1.52 -26.77 29.74
N LEU A 296 0.81 -27.10 28.65
CA LEU A 296 0.79 -26.33 27.42
C LEU A 296 -0.51 -26.49 26.62
N MET A 297 -0.67 -25.61 25.64
CA MET A 297 -1.72 -25.61 24.64
C MET A 297 -1.09 -25.59 23.25
N VAL A 298 -1.63 -26.40 22.35
CA VAL A 298 -1.29 -26.42 20.92
C VAL A 298 -2.43 -25.76 20.17
N VAL A 299 -2.11 -24.71 19.43
CA VAL A 299 -3.09 -23.82 18.82
C VAL A 299 -2.89 -23.79 17.30
N SER A 300 -3.98 -23.85 16.55
CA SER A 300 -3.99 -23.59 15.11
C SER A 300 -4.13 -22.08 14.90
N LYS A 301 -2.98 -21.40 14.69
CA LYS A 301 -2.96 -19.96 14.43
C LYS A 301 -3.50 -19.68 13.03
N PRO A 302 -4.54 -18.83 12.87
CA PRO A 302 -4.96 -18.36 11.55
C PRO A 302 -3.92 -17.41 10.94
N ALA A 303 -3.85 -17.38 9.61
CA ALA A 303 -3.08 -16.36 8.90
C ALA A 303 -3.69 -14.97 9.19
N GLY A 304 -2.84 -13.96 9.36
CA GLY A 304 -3.23 -12.59 9.69
C GLY A 304 -3.23 -12.26 11.18
N MET A 305 -3.21 -13.25 12.08
CA MET A 305 -3.21 -13.01 13.52
C MET A 305 -1.78 -12.92 14.08
N LEU A 306 -1.49 -11.90 14.88
CA LEU A 306 -0.21 -11.77 15.60
C LEU A 306 -0.07 -12.85 16.68
N CYS A 307 1.13 -13.40 16.88
CA CYS A 307 1.38 -14.34 17.99
C CYS A 307 1.42 -13.63 19.36
N VAL A 308 2.02 -12.44 19.40
CA VAL A 308 2.28 -11.64 20.61
C VAL A 308 1.79 -10.20 20.40
N PRO A 309 1.55 -9.42 21.47
CA PRO A 309 0.94 -8.09 21.35
C PRO A 309 1.67 -7.19 20.35
N GLY A 310 0.90 -6.56 19.45
CA GLY A 310 1.43 -5.64 18.45
C GLY A 310 1.72 -4.25 19.01
N LYS A 311 2.56 -3.47 18.31
CA LYS A 311 2.84 -2.07 18.68
C LYS A 311 1.61 -1.17 18.63
N ASP A 312 0.65 -1.51 17.77
CA ASP A 312 -0.54 -0.70 17.49
C ASP A 312 -1.76 -1.14 18.32
N GLY A 313 -1.55 -1.88 19.42
CA GLY A 313 -2.61 -2.33 20.32
C GLY A 313 -3.50 -3.46 19.78
N GLN A 314 -3.16 -4.05 18.63
CA GLN A 314 -3.87 -5.20 18.08
C GLN A 314 -3.70 -6.42 19.00
N LYS A 315 -4.83 -7.00 19.45
CA LYS A 315 -4.86 -8.21 20.25
C LYS A 315 -4.24 -9.39 19.50
N SER A 316 -3.27 -10.00 20.15
CA SER A 316 -2.55 -11.19 19.69
C SER A 316 -3.27 -12.49 20.01
N LEU A 317 -2.79 -13.59 19.43
CA LEU A 317 -3.24 -14.94 19.69
C LEU A 317 -3.20 -15.27 21.17
N VAL A 318 -2.08 -14.98 21.85
CA VAL A 318 -1.91 -15.32 23.28
C VAL A 318 -2.92 -14.58 24.17
N GLU A 319 -3.29 -13.35 23.83
CA GLU A 319 -4.32 -12.57 24.53
C GLU A 319 -5.75 -13.07 24.26
N ARG A 320 -5.94 -13.87 23.21
CA ARG A 320 -7.23 -14.44 22.81
C ARG A 320 -7.45 -15.87 23.33
N LEU A 321 -6.45 -16.46 23.98
CA LEU A 321 -6.59 -17.81 24.56
C LEU A 321 -7.50 -17.78 25.79
N PRO A 322 -8.24 -18.86 26.06
CA PRO A 322 -9.23 -18.90 27.15
C PRO A 322 -8.63 -18.80 28.55
N GLN A 323 -7.31 -18.96 28.68
CA GLN A 323 -6.57 -18.79 29.93
C GLN A 323 -5.20 -18.15 29.65
N PRO A 324 -4.59 -17.50 30.66
CA PRO A 324 -3.27 -16.92 30.52
C PRO A 324 -2.24 -17.96 30.09
N CYS A 325 -1.65 -17.76 28.92
CA CYS A 325 -0.57 -18.58 28.41
C CYS A 325 0.65 -17.70 28.08
N LEU A 326 1.79 -18.34 27.89
CA LEU A 326 3.07 -17.70 27.61
C LEU A 326 3.56 -18.16 26.23
N SER A 327 4.04 -17.20 25.42
CA SER A 327 4.62 -17.51 24.12
C SER A 327 5.90 -18.33 24.28
N VAL A 328 6.00 -19.42 23.53
CA VAL A 328 7.18 -20.30 23.48
C VAL A 328 8.02 -20.00 22.24
N HIS A 329 7.37 -19.90 21.09
CA HIS A 329 7.94 -19.54 19.81
C HIS A 329 6.98 -18.61 19.07
N ARG A 330 7.31 -18.19 17.85
CA ARG A 330 6.49 -17.27 17.05
C ARG A 330 6.39 -17.74 15.61
N LEU A 331 5.24 -17.46 15.03
CA LEU A 331 5.01 -17.48 13.59
C LEU A 331 4.87 -16.03 13.12
N ASP A 332 5.21 -15.77 11.87
CA ASP A 332 4.89 -14.49 11.26
C ASP A 332 3.37 -14.27 11.22
N MET A 333 2.96 -13.00 11.17
CA MET A 333 1.54 -12.64 11.18
C MET A 333 0.76 -13.38 10.09
N ASP A 334 1.30 -13.45 8.88
CA ASP A 334 0.65 -14.10 7.73
C ASP A 334 0.83 -15.62 7.69
N THR A 335 1.74 -16.19 8.48
CA THR A 335 1.95 -17.64 8.53
C THR A 335 0.86 -18.28 9.39
N SER A 336 0.02 -19.13 8.81
CA SER A 336 -0.90 -19.99 9.57
C SER A 336 -0.21 -21.25 10.06
N GLY A 337 -0.74 -21.89 11.11
CA GLY A 337 -0.34 -23.24 11.49
C GLY A 337 -0.15 -23.42 12.98
N VAL A 338 0.61 -24.45 13.35
CA VAL A 338 0.73 -24.92 14.73
C VAL A 338 1.61 -23.99 15.57
N LEU A 339 1.05 -23.47 16.65
CA LEU A 339 1.75 -22.66 17.66
C LEU A 339 1.66 -23.36 19.03
N LEU A 340 2.75 -23.32 19.80
CA LEU A 340 2.77 -23.82 21.18
C LEU A 340 2.70 -22.64 22.14
N ALA A 341 1.79 -22.71 23.11
CA ALA A 341 1.64 -21.74 24.19
C ALA A 341 1.76 -22.47 25.54
N ALA A 342 2.64 -22.00 26.41
CA ALA A 342 2.89 -22.63 27.70
C ALA A 342 1.91 -22.10 28.77
N LYS A 343 1.33 -22.98 29.58
CA LYS A 343 0.44 -22.60 30.71
C LYS A 343 1.22 -22.31 31.99
N THR A 344 2.50 -22.70 32.05
CA THR A 344 3.37 -22.51 33.21
C THR A 344 4.75 -21.99 32.80
N LEU A 345 5.42 -21.25 33.69
CA LEU A 345 6.80 -20.80 33.49
C LEU A 345 7.77 -21.97 33.30
N ARG A 346 7.57 -23.07 34.03
CA ARG A 346 8.38 -24.29 33.89
C ARG A 346 8.27 -24.88 32.48
N ALA A 347 7.05 -24.99 31.96
CA ALA A 347 6.81 -25.47 30.59
C ALA A 347 7.41 -24.49 29.57
N GLN A 348 7.25 -23.18 29.76
CA GLN A 348 7.82 -22.18 28.86
C GLN A 348 9.35 -22.33 28.76
N SER A 349 10.06 -22.34 29.90
CA SER A 349 11.52 -22.48 29.92
C SER A 349 11.99 -23.81 29.33
N SER A 350 11.29 -24.91 29.63
CA SER A 350 11.64 -26.22 29.07
C SER A 350 11.44 -26.28 27.55
N LEU A 351 10.34 -25.73 27.04
CA LEU A 351 10.05 -25.73 25.61
C LEU A 351 10.99 -24.77 24.86
N GLN A 352 11.22 -23.56 25.37
CA GLN A 352 12.16 -22.60 24.76
C GLN A 352 13.57 -23.20 24.64
N LYS A 353 14.02 -23.93 25.65
CA LYS A 353 15.29 -24.67 25.59
C LYS A 353 15.30 -25.73 24.49
N GLN A 354 14.21 -26.46 24.28
CA GLN A 354 14.11 -27.43 23.17
C GLN A 354 14.17 -26.75 21.79
N PHE A 355 13.59 -25.54 21.65
CA PHE A 355 13.73 -24.74 20.42
C PHE A 355 15.16 -24.24 20.22
N GLU A 356 15.80 -23.74 21.29
CA GLU A 356 17.19 -23.27 21.30
C GLU A 356 18.17 -24.41 20.94
N ASP A 357 17.99 -25.58 21.56
CA ASP A 357 18.79 -26.78 21.33
C ASP A 357 18.43 -27.50 20.01
N ARG A 358 17.54 -26.93 19.18
CA ARG A 358 17.06 -27.48 17.89
C ARG A 358 16.51 -28.92 17.99
N GLN A 359 15.89 -29.27 19.12
CA GLN A 359 15.29 -30.59 19.36
C GLN A 359 13.89 -30.75 18.72
N THR A 360 13.32 -29.66 18.23
CA THR A 360 11.98 -29.63 17.61
C THR A 360 12.05 -29.83 16.09
N GLY A 361 11.23 -30.74 15.55
CA GLY A 361 10.98 -30.85 14.10
C GLY A 361 9.84 -29.91 13.66
N LYS A 362 10.04 -29.13 12.60
CA LYS A 362 9.04 -28.18 12.06
C LYS A 362 8.89 -28.44 10.56
N ILE A 363 7.65 -28.61 10.09
CA ILE A 363 7.33 -28.84 8.68
C ILE A 363 6.38 -27.74 8.24
N TYR A 364 6.72 -27.06 7.14
CA TYR A 364 5.89 -26.04 6.50
C TYR A 364 5.51 -26.49 5.10
N VAL A 365 4.31 -26.11 4.68
CA VAL A 365 3.87 -26.25 3.30
C VAL A 365 3.65 -24.84 2.74
N ALA A 366 4.20 -24.57 1.58
CA ALA A 366 4.11 -23.28 0.92
C ALA A 366 3.73 -23.45 -0.56
N VAL A 367 3.05 -22.46 -1.11
CA VAL A 367 2.89 -22.29 -2.56
C VAL A 367 3.93 -21.27 -3.00
N VAL A 368 4.75 -21.63 -3.98
CA VAL A 368 5.83 -20.79 -4.50
C VAL A 368 5.57 -20.46 -5.97
N ASP A 369 6.02 -19.30 -6.41
CA ASP A 369 5.99 -18.96 -7.84
C ASP A 369 6.91 -19.92 -8.61
N ASN A 370 6.41 -20.48 -9.71
CA ASN A 370 7.10 -21.44 -10.60
C ASN A 370 8.42 -20.88 -11.19
N ARG A 371 8.69 -19.58 -11.04
CA ARG A 371 10.03 -18.99 -11.29
C ARG A 371 11.16 -19.69 -10.53
N SER A 372 10.85 -20.40 -9.45
CA SER A 372 11.82 -21.15 -8.64
C SER A 372 12.25 -22.49 -9.25
N GLY A 373 11.65 -22.92 -10.37
CA GLY A 373 11.93 -24.22 -11.00
C GLY A 373 11.46 -25.42 -10.18
N LEU A 374 10.67 -25.18 -9.13
CA LEU A 374 10.14 -26.18 -8.22
C LEU A 374 8.83 -26.75 -8.77
N SER A 375 8.70 -28.07 -8.69
CA SER A 375 7.49 -28.81 -9.03
C SER A 375 6.64 -29.10 -7.79
N GLU A 376 5.36 -29.41 -8.00
CA GLU A 376 4.49 -29.86 -6.91
C GLU A 376 5.08 -31.11 -6.24
N GLY A 377 5.20 -31.07 -4.91
CA GLY A 377 5.78 -32.16 -4.12
C GLY A 377 7.28 -32.02 -3.85
N ASP A 378 7.94 -31.01 -4.42
CA ASP A 378 9.33 -30.71 -4.08
C ASP A 378 9.46 -30.32 -2.59
N SER A 379 10.57 -30.71 -1.98
CA SER A 379 10.86 -30.45 -0.56
C SER A 379 12.33 -30.12 -0.34
N GLY A 380 12.61 -29.39 0.73
CA GLY A 380 13.96 -28.97 1.10
C GLY A 380 14.02 -28.52 2.56
N THR A 381 15.22 -28.19 3.03
CA THR A 381 15.47 -27.72 4.40
C THR A 381 15.85 -26.25 4.37
N ILE A 382 15.21 -25.46 5.24
CA ILE A 382 15.62 -24.10 5.56
C ILE A 382 16.28 -24.17 6.94
N ASP A 383 17.58 -23.85 7.04
CA ASP A 383 18.36 -23.89 8.29
C ASP A 383 18.47 -22.51 8.95
#